data_AF-A0A844BGD5-F1
#
_entry.id   AF-A0A844BGD5-F1
#
_cell.length_a   1.000
_cell.length_b   1.000
_cell.length_c   1.000
_cell.angle_alpha   90.00
_cell.angle_beta   90.00
_cell.angle_gamma   90.00
#
_symmetry.space_group_name_H-M   'P 1'
#
loop_
_entity.id
_entity.type
_entity.pdbx_description
1 polymer ?
#
loop_
_entity_poly.entity_id
_entity_poly.type
_entity_poly.pdbx_seq_one_letter_code
_entity_poly.pdbx_strand_id
1 'polypeptide(L)'
;METRAFGTIRLEDGQATLPVGPGLLRPAGLDMLATLGDRVAMAAAAEFLDALPKHLATVRQHLMDGLDTAPERFASLFPELATSSATPADRLWTSLDLRSVWTDNDATVTLEFARDGAEDGPVLAAAFALDGTLRDLAVTA
;
A
#
# COMPACT_ATOMS: atom_id res chain seq x y z
N MET A 1 -22.12 -28.92 7.61
CA MET A 1 -21.85 -29.14 9.04
C MET A 1 -21.35 -27.81 9.58
N GLU A 2 -22.16 -27.16 10.43
CA GLU A 2 -21.82 -25.90 11.12
C GLU A 2 -20.62 -26.10 12.04
N THR A 3 -19.72 -25.11 12.10
CA THR A 3 -18.82 -24.95 13.25
C THR A 3 -18.98 -23.52 13.78
N ARG A 4 -19.84 -23.39 14.79
CA ARG A 4 -19.91 -22.22 15.66
C ARG A 4 -18.78 -22.30 16.67
N ALA A 5 -17.94 -21.27 16.74
CA ALA A 5 -17.15 -20.97 17.92
C ALA A 5 -17.22 -19.46 18.16
N PHE A 6 -18.27 -19.06 18.90
CA PHE A 6 -18.31 -17.77 19.59
C PHE A 6 -17.31 -17.86 20.75
N GLY A 7 -16.19 -17.16 20.65
CA GLY A 7 -15.28 -16.94 21.76
C GLY A 7 -15.52 -15.54 22.32
N THR A 8 -16.27 -15.44 23.43
CA THR A 8 -16.39 -14.20 24.20
C THR A 8 -15.24 -14.17 25.20
N ILE A 9 -14.27 -13.28 25.01
CA ILE A 9 -13.28 -12.96 26.05
C ILE A 9 -13.82 -11.79 26.85
N ARG A 10 -14.09 -12.00 28.14
CA ARG A 10 -14.30 -10.90 29.08
C ARG A 10 -12.94 -10.35 29.48
N LEU A 11 -12.72 -9.06 29.25
CA LEU A 11 -11.65 -8.31 29.90
C LEU A 11 -12.32 -7.30 30.82
N GLU A 12 -11.94 -7.36 32.09
CA GLU A 12 -12.25 -6.34 33.07
C GLU A 12 -11.47 -5.07 32.70
N ASP A 13 -12.15 -3.94 32.79
CA ASP A 13 -11.71 -2.58 32.45
C ASP A 13 -11.63 -2.23 30.96
N GLY A 14 -12.58 -1.38 30.57
CA GLY A 14 -13.02 -1.20 29.20
C GLY A 14 -12.01 -0.57 28.26
N GLN A 15 -11.89 -1.16 27.07
CA GLN A 15 -11.45 -0.47 25.86
C GLN A 15 -12.09 -1.11 24.62
N ALA A 16 -12.22 -0.27 23.59
CA ALA A 16 -13.08 -0.40 22.43
C ALA A 16 -12.90 -1.71 21.62
N THR A 17 -14.03 -2.28 21.22
CA THR A 17 -14.10 -3.41 20.28
C THR A 17 -14.03 -2.88 18.85
N LEU A 18 -12.97 -3.22 18.11
CA LEU A 18 -13.00 -3.15 16.64
C LEU A 18 -13.64 -4.45 16.12
N PRO A 19 -14.74 -4.37 15.35
CA PRO A 19 -15.40 -5.56 14.80
C PRO A 19 -14.54 -6.15 13.68
N VAL A 20 -14.12 -7.40 13.82
CA VAL A 20 -13.41 -8.14 12.76
C VAL A 20 -14.43 -8.84 11.88
N GLY A 21 -14.84 -8.18 10.80
CA GLY A 21 -15.65 -8.77 9.73
C GLY A 21 -14.78 -9.24 8.56
N PRO A 22 -15.23 -10.23 7.76
CA PRO A 22 -14.52 -10.63 6.55
C PRO A 22 -14.61 -9.49 5.54
N GLY A 23 -13.50 -8.80 5.30
CA GLY A 23 -13.43 -7.57 4.49
C GLY A 23 -12.81 -6.37 5.20
N LEU A 24 -12.50 -6.47 6.51
CA LEU A 24 -11.61 -5.52 7.17
C LEU A 24 -10.19 -6.04 7.05
N LEU A 25 -9.39 -5.31 6.26
CA LEU A 25 -7.93 -5.28 6.27
C LEU A 25 -7.40 -5.89 7.57
N ARG A 26 -6.81 -7.09 7.51
CA ARG A 26 -5.83 -7.46 8.54
C ARG A 26 -4.85 -6.29 8.54
N PRO A 27 -4.62 -5.60 9.65
CA PRO A 27 -3.65 -4.52 9.64
C PRO A 27 -2.30 -5.18 9.40
N ALA A 28 -1.83 -5.17 8.15
CA ALA A 28 -0.45 -5.53 7.81
C ALA A 28 0.54 -4.69 8.65
N GLY A 29 0.09 -3.54 9.18
CA GLY A 29 0.81 -2.72 10.14
C GLY A 29 1.06 -3.34 11.52
N LEU A 30 0.36 -4.40 11.97
CA LEU A 30 0.61 -4.96 13.31
C LEU A 30 1.79 -5.94 13.36
N ASP A 31 2.07 -6.69 12.29
CA ASP A 31 3.28 -7.51 12.21
C ASP A 31 4.55 -6.65 11.99
N MET A 32 4.40 -5.50 11.30
CA MET A 32 5.43 -4.44 11.15
C MET A 32 5.86 -3.86 12.51
N LEU A 33 4.90 -3.65 13.42
CA LEU A 33 5.14 -3.13 14.77
C LEU A 33 5.72 -4.17 15.73
N ALA A 34 5.48 -5.46 15.50
CA ALA A 34 5.99 -6.54 16.34
C ALA A 34 7.45 -6.92 16.04
N THR A 35 7.93 -6.65 14.82
CA THR A 35 9.31 -6.97 14.37
C THR A 35 10.31 -5.86 14.68
N LEU A 36 9.86 -4.61 14.75
CA LEU A 36 10.68 -3.48 15.17
C LEU A 36 10.77 -3.46 16.70
N GLY A 37 11.81 -4.07 17.26
CA GLY A 37 12.17 -3.93 18.68
C GLY A 37 12.59 -2.51 19.09
N ASP A 38 12.49 -1.54 18.17
CA ASP A 38 12.84 -0.14 18.33
C ASP A 38 11.58 0.74 18.35
N ARG A 39 11.28 1.30 19.53
CA ARG A 39 10.12 2.18 19.75
C ARG A 39 10.15 3.44 18.88
N VAL A 40 11.33 3.93 18.49
CA VAL A 40 11.46 5.13 17.65
C VAL A 40 11.02 4.82 16.23
N ALA A 41 11.44 3.67 15.69
CA ALA A 41 11.01 3.21 14.38
C ALA A 41 9.51 2.89 14.33
N MET A 42 8.95 2.32 15.41
CA MET A 42 7.51 2.10 15.53
C MET A 42 6.70 3.40 15.50
N ALA A 43 7.16 4.44 16.21
CA ALA A 43 6.50 5.74 16.21
C ALA A 43 6.56 6.40 14.82
N ALA A 44 7.72 6.36 14.16
CA ALA A 44 7.88 6.88 12.81
C ALA A 44 7.02 6.11 11.78
N ALA A 45 6.89 4.79 11.93
CA ALA A 45 5.99 3.97 11.11
C ALA A 45 4.52 4.39 11.30
N ALA A 46 4.09 4.69 12.54
CA ALA A 46 2.75 5.19 12.81
C ALA A 46 2.52 6.57 12.20
N GLU A 47 3.49 7.50 12.34
CA GLU A 47 3.42 8.83 11.72
C GLU A 47 3.35 8.75 10.19
N PHE A 48 4.10 7.82 9.58
CA PHE A 48 4.02 7.53 8.15
C PHE A 48 2.61 7.07 7.74
N LEU A 49 2.01 6.15 8.49
CA LEU A 49 0.65 5.66 8.21
C LEU A 49 -0.42 6.76 8.40
N ASP A 50 -0.25 7.62 9.40
CA ASP A 50 -1.12 8.79 9.60
C ASP A 50 -1.01 9.79 8.43
N ALA A 51 0.17 9.88 7.81
CA ALA A 51 0.44 10.69 6.64
C ALA A 51 0.18 9.97 5.30
N LEU A 52 -0.35 8.74 5.30
CA LEU A 52 -0.57 7.93 4.09
C LEU A 52 -1.30 8.67 2.97
N PRO A 53 -2.37 9.46 3.20
CA PRO A 53 -3.02 10.22 2.13
C PRO A 53 -2.08 11.19 1.39
N LYS A 54 -1.10 11.76 2.09
CA LYS A 54 -0.09 12.64 1.48
C LYS A 54 0.89 11.82 0.63
N HIS A 55 1.34 10.68 1.14
CA HIS A 55 2.25 9.79 0.40
C HIS A 55 1.58 9.27 -0.89
N LEU A 56 0.31 8.90 -0.83
CA LEU A 56 -0.47 8.52 -2.02
C LEU A 56 -0.55 9.65 -3.06
N ALA A 57 -0.72 10.89 -2.62
CA ALA A 57 -0.69 12.04 -3.52
C ALA A 57 0.70 12.23 -4.17
N THR A 58 1.78 12.00 -3.42
CA THR A 58 3.16 12.01 -3.96
C THR A 58 3.37 10.91 -5.00
N VAL A 59 2.92 9.67 -4.72
CA VAL A 59 2.99 8.57 -5.70
C VAL A 59 2.21 8.92 -6.96
N ARG A 60 0.97 9.41 -6.82
CA ARG A 60 0.16 9.82 -7.97
C ARG A 60 0.88 10.85 -8.83
N GLN A 61 1.43 11.91 -8.23
CA GLN A 61 2.15 12.94 -8.97
C GLN A 61 3.34 12.33 -9.73
N HIS A 62 4.16 11.51 -9.07
CA HIS A 62 5.33 10.89 -9.70
C HIS A 62 4.95 9.89 -10.80
N LEU A 63 3.83 9.18 -10.64
CA LEU A 63 3.30 8.33 -11.69
C LEU A 63 2.86 9.17 -12.91
N MET A 64 2.15 10.28 -12.70
CA MET A 64 1.72 11.16 -13.80
C MET A 64 2.94 11.76 -14.54
N ASP A 65 3.90 12.29 -13.81
CA ASP A 65 5.16 12.81 -14.38
C ASP A 65 5.93 11.70 -15.13
N GLY A 66 5.92 10.48 -14.60
CA GLY A 66 6.54 9.31 -15.23
C GLY A 66 5.82 8.86 -16.50
N LEU A 67 4.49 8.88 -16.52
CA LEU A 67 3.69 8.57 -17.71
C LEU A 67 3.89 9.61 -18.83
N ASP A 68 4.11 10.86 -18.47
CA ASP A 68 4.39 11.93 -19.44
C ASP A 68 5.82 11.86 -20.02
N THR A 69 6.79 11.41 -19.22
CA THR A 69 8.22 11.45 -19.59
C THR A 69 8.78 10.13 -20.12
N ALA A 70 8.33 8.99 -19.58
CA ALA A 70 8.83 7.65 -19.90
C ALA A 70 7.71 6.58 -19.77
N PRO A 71 6.63 6.69 -20.56
CA PRO A 71 5.46 5.80 -20.47
C PRO A 71 5.80 4.31 -20.67
N GLU A 72 6.85 4.00 -21.41
CA GLU A 72 7.31 2.63 -21.67
C GLU A 72 7.68 1.86 -20.40
N ARG A 73 8.09 2.57 -19.32
CA ARG A 73 8.40 1.96 -18.03
C ARG A 73 7.17 1.39 -17.33
N PHE A 74 5.98 1.85 -17.71
CA PHE A 74 4.71 1.46 -17.12
C PHE A 74 3.89 0.55 -18.03
N ALA A 75 4.40 0.18 -19.21
CA ALA A 75 3.66 -0.60 -20.20
C ALA A 75 3.29 -2.01 -19.73
N SER A 76 4.11 -2.62 -18.85
CA SER A 76 3.78 -3.91 -18.23
C SER A 76 2.60 -3.80 -17.26
N LEU A 77 2.52 -2.69 -16.52
CA LEU A 77 1.43 -2.40 -15.60
C LEU A 77 0.15 -1.95 -16.34
N PHE A 78 0.30 -1.17 -17.41
CA PHE A 78 -0.80 -0.64 -18.22
C PHE A 78 -0.64 -1.05 -19.69
N PRO A 79 -1.06 -2.26 -20.08
CA PRO A 79 -1.02 -2.72 -21.47
C PRO A 79 -1.78 -1.82 -22.44
N GLU A 80 -2.78 -1.07 -21.96
CA GLU A 80 -3.51 -0.07 -22.76
C GLU A 80 -2.63 1.06 -23.30
N LEU A 81 -1.48 1.35 -22.68
CA LEU A 81 -0.51 2.33 -23.19
C LEU A 81 0.09 1.89 -24.54
N ALA A 82 0.15 0.58 -24.80
CA ALA A 82 0.65 0.05 -26.08
C ALA A 82 -0.35 0.20 -27.23
N THR A 83 -1.63 0.43 -26.94
CA THR A 83 -2.72 0.37 -27.92
C THR A 83 -3.53 1.66 -28.05
N SER A 84 -3.45 2.56 -27.07
CA SER A 84 -4.21 3.81 -27.04
C SER A 84 -3.36 4.95 -26.51
N SER A 85 -3.05 5.92 -27.37
CA SER A 85 -2.32 7.15 -27.03
C SER A 85 -3.14 8.18 -26.24
N ALA A 86 -4.34 7.81 -25.79
CA ALA A 86 -5.32 8.76 -25.24
C ALA A 86 -5.88 8.37 -23.87
N THR A 87 -5.36 7.32 -23.21
CA THR A 87 -5.85 6.97 -21.87
C THR A 87 -5.40 8.04 -20.87
N PRO A 88 -6.32 8.77 -20.22
CA PRO A 88 -5.94 9.83 -19.28
C PRO A 88 -5.18 9.23 -18.09
N ALA A 89 -4.09 9.88 -17.67
CA ALA A 89 -3.27 9.41 -16.54
C ALA A 89 -4.09 9.25 -15.24
N ASP A 90 -5.10 10.10 -15.02
CA ASP A 90 -6.04 9.95 -13.90
C ASP A 90 -6.79 8.63 -13.92
N ARG A 91 -7.16 8.13 -15.11
CA ARG A 91 -7.84 6.84 -15.25
C ARG A 91 -6.92 5.68 -14.89
N LEU A 92 -5.64 5.78 -15.27
CA LEU A 92 -4.61 4.80 -14.92
C LEU A 92 -4.36 4.79 -13.41
N TRP A 93 -4.34 5.94 -12.76
CA TRP A 93 -4.26 6.01 -11.29
C TRP A 93 -5.49 5.37 -10.62
N THR A 94 -6.70 5.69 -11.09
CA THR A 94 -7.93 5.12 -10.50
C THR A 94 -8.12 3.63 -10.75
N SER A 95 -7.35 3.03 -11.66
CA SER A 95 -7.40 1.58 -11.90
C SER A 95 -6.42 0.81 -11.00
N LEU A 96 -5.65 1.51 -10.17
CA LEU A 96 -4.74 0.92 -9.20
C LEU A 96 -5.35 0.89 -7.80
N ASP A 97 -5.17 -0.22 -7.11
CA ASP A 97 -5.49 -0.41 -5.70
C ASP A 97 -4.22 -0.67 -4.90
N LEU A 98 -4.16 -0.08 -3.70
CA LEU A 98 -3.09 -0.38 -2.74
C LEU A 98 -3.26 -1.81 -2.25
N ARG A 99 -2.34 -2.69 -2.69
CA ARG A 99 -2.33 -4.13 -2.40
C ARG A 99 -1.58 -4.44 -1.11
N SER A 100 -0.43 -3.81 -0.92
CA SER A 100 0.48 -4.11 0.19
C SER A 100 1.08 -2.84 0.77
N VAL A 101 1.36 -2.88 2.07
CA VAL A 101 2.29 -1.97 2.74
C VAL A 101 3.23 -2.83 3.57
N TRP A 102 4.53 -2.70 3.36
CA TRP A 102 5.54 -3.46 4.10
C TRP A 102 6.80 -2.62 4.33
N THR A 103 7.65 -3.07 5.26
CA THR A 103 8.95 -2.45 5.54
C THR A 103 10.08 -3.44 5.47
N ASP A 104 11.24 -2.98 5.00
CA ASP A 104 12.49 -3.73 5.12
C ASP A 104 13.27 -3.37 6.41
N ASN A 105 14.40 -4.07 6.58
CA ASN A 105 15.34 -3.84 7.68
C ASN A 105 16.08 -2.50 7.58
N ASP A 106 16.02 -1.82 6.42
CA ASP A 106 16.64 -0.52 6.19
C ASP A 106 15.67 0.64 6.47
N ALA A 107 14.54 0.34 7.13
CA ALA A 107 13.49 1.30 7.47
C ALA A 107 12.92 2.01 6.23
N THR A 108 12.81 1.29 5.12
CA THR A 108 12.09 1.73 3.93
C THR A 108 10.68 1.16 3.98
N VAL A 109 9.67 2.01 3.81
CA VAL A 109 8.26 1.62 3.66
C VAL A 109 7.95 1.49 2.17
N THR A 110 7.53 0.31 1.74
CA THR A 110 7.10 0.08 0.36
C THR A 110 5.59 -0.01 0.29
N LEU A 111 5.01 0.81 -0.59
CA LEU A 111 3.60 0.75 -0.99
C LEU A 111 3.50 0.06 -2.34
N GLU A 112 2.77 -1.05 -2.42
CA GLU A 112 2.55 -1.78 -3.66
C GLU A 112 1.14 -1.56 -4.17
N PHE A 113 1.04 -1.15 -5.43
CA PHE A 113 -0.23 -0.95 -6.11
C PHE A 113 -0.37 -1.95 -7.25
N ALA A 114 -1.48 -2.68 -7.25
CA ALA A 114 -1.84 -3.58 -8.34
C ALA A 114 -3.05 -3.02 -9.09
N ARG A 115 -3.30 -3.50 -10.30
CA ARG A 115 -4.57 -3.19 -10.96
C ARG A 115 -5.75 -3.78 -10.19
N ASP A 116 -6.86 -3.06 -10.18
CA ASP A 116 -8.12 -3.56 -9.64
C ASP A 116 -8.45 -4.94 -10.26
N GLY A 117 -8.73 -5.91 -9.40
CA GLY A 117 -9.02 -7.29 -9.76
C GLY A 117 -7.82 -8.15 -10.19
N ALA A 118 -6.58 -7.66 -10.16
CA ALA A 118 -5.39 -8.45 -10.49
C ALA A 118 -4.87 -9.23 -9.27
N GLU A 119 -5.06 -10.56 -9.28
CA GLU A 119 -4.49 -11.45 -8.24
C GLU A 119 -2.98 -11.63 -8.40
N ASP A 120 -2.48 -11.66 -9.65
CA ASP A 120 -1.07 -11.84 -9.99
C ASP A 120 -0.66 -10.88 -11.12
N GLY A 121 0.63 -10.56 -11.18
CA GLY A 121 1.21 -9.73 -12.24
C GLY A 121 1.96 -8.52 -11.71
N PRO A 122 2.35 -7.61 -12.62
CA PRO A 122 3.20 -6.48 -12.26
C PRO A 122 2.50 -5.52 -11.31
N VAL A 123 3.27 -4.98 -10.37
CA VAL A 123 2.81 -3.98 -9.39
C VAL A 123 3.66 -2.72 -9.50
N LEU A 124 3.06 -1.58 -9.17
CA LEU A 124 3.78 -0.34 -8.94
C LEU A 124 4.27 -0.34 -7.50
N ALA A 125 5.58 -0.38 -7.27
CA ALA A 125 6.19 -0.28 -5.96
C ALA A 125 6.71 1.15 -5.74
N ALA A 126 6.22 1.81 -4.69
CA ALA A 126 6.70 3.10 -4.23
C ALA A 126 7.45 2.94 -2.90
N ALA A 127 8.75 3.20 -2.91
CA ALA A 127 9.62 3.04 -1.76
C ALA A 127 9.84 4.38 -1.06
N PHE A 128 9.50 4.47 0.22
CA PHE A 128 9.61 5.66 1.05
C PHE A 128 10.58 5.44 2.20
N ALA A 129 11.29 6.49 2.60
CA ALA A 129 11.85 6.55 3.94
C ALA A 129 10.74 6.71 4.99
N LEU A 130 10.99 6.31 6.24
CA LEU A 130 10.06 6.54 7.36
C LEU A 130 9.67 8.02 7.57
N ASP A 131 10.50 8.97 7.14
CA ASP A 131 10.19 10.41 7.20
C ASP A 131 9.19 10.87 6.11
N GLY A 132 8.76 9.96 5.23
CA GLY A 132 7.82 10.24 4.16
C GLY A 132 8.46 10.66 2.83
N THR A 133 9.79 10.68 2.74
CA THR A 133 10.52 10.98 1.50
C THR A 133 10.41 9.81 0.52
N LEU A 134 9.86 10.06 -0.68
CA LEU A 134 9.84 9.07 -1.76
C LEU A 134 11.27 8.88 -2.28
N ARG A 135 11.77 7.64 -2.23
CA ARG A 135 13.10 7.24 -2.68
C ARG A 135 13.09 6.68 -4.09
N ASP A 136 12.11 5.84 -4.40
CA ASP A 136 12.00 5.19 -5.70
C ASP A 136 10.56 4.87 -6.06
N LEU A 137 10.30 4.81 -7.37
CA LEU A 137 9.03 4.41 -7.95
C LEU A 137 9.32 3.52 -9.18
N ALA A 138 8.94 2.25 -9.08
CA ALA A 138 9.25 1.25 -10.10
C ALA A 138 8.09 0.29 -10.33
N VAL A 139 8.00 -0.25 -11.54
CA VAL A 139 7.14 -1.40 -11.81
C VAL A 139 7.95 -2.67 -11.58
N THR A 140 7.47 -3.54 -10.70
CA THR A 140 8.04 -4.85 -10.41
C THR A 140 7.13 -5.95 -10.97
N ALA A 141 7.69 -7.15 -11.21
CA ALA A 141 7.02 -8.27 -11.87
C ALA A 141 6.79 -9.44 -10.92
#